data_AF-A0A0C3QJB5-F1
#
_entry.id   AF-A0A0C3QJB5-F1
#
_cell.length_a   1.000
_cell.length_b   1.000
_cell.length_c   1.000
_cell.angle_alpha   90.00
_cell.angle_beta   90.00
_cell.angle_gamma   90.00
#
_symmetry.space_group_name_H-M   'P 1'
#
loop_
_entity.id
_entity.type
_entity.pdbx_description
1 polymer ?
#
loop_
_entity_poly.entity_id
_entity_poly.type
_entity_poly.pdbx_seq_one_letter_code
_entity_poly.pdbx_strand_id
1 'polypeptide(L)'
;MSFDTSDRALRLIRTEELRLVNRAWKSVIDSTPLFWAFIPDEPSSDSKVVQGWIKKSGEITLHIFSKQRFRPPGGFMPLVAPYAHRWRTLELDARGCYISRYIRKPVPLLESFGVTSAFISPDTIVFGGVHPLLSTVPSGH
;
A
#
# COMPACT_ATOMS: atom_id res chain seq x y z
N MET A 1 -4.71 17.02 6.66
CA MET A 1 -5.08 16.20 7.83
C MET A 1 -4.39 14.84 7.70
N SER A 2 -3.41 14.53 8.55
CA SER A 2 -2.58 13.32 8.47
C SER A 2 -2.75 12.50 9.76
N PHE A 3 -3.85 11.76 9.87
CA PHE A 3 -4.19 10.98 11.08
C PHE A 3 -4.46 9.47 10.86
N ASP A 4 -4.38 8.92 9.64
CA ASP A 4 -5.03 7.61 9.36
C ASP A 4 -4.08 6.39 9.25
N THR A 5 -2.81 6.54 8.85
CA THR A 5 -1.95 5.38 8.57
C THR A 5 -1.54 4.59 9.81
N SER A 6 -1.29 5.28 10.94
CA SER A 6 -0.93 4.62 12.20
C SER A 6 -2.11 3.84 12.80
N ASP A 7 -3.33 4.36 12.68
CA ASP A 7 -4.52 3.63 13.13
C ASP A 7 -4.72 2.35 12.31
N ARG A 8 -4.52 2.41 10.99
CA ARG A 8 -4.65 1.24 10.11
C ARG A 8 -3.56 0.19 10.31
N ALA A 9 -2.31 0.61 10.56
CA ALA A 9 -1.23 -0.33 10.94
C ALA A 9 -1.56 -1.04 12.27
N LEU A 10 -2.04 -0.28 13.27
CA LEU A 10 -2.51 -0.86 14.54
C LEU A 10 -3.67 -1.84 14.34
N ARG A 11 -4.60 -1.56 13.42
CA ARG A 11 -5.68 -2.50 13.09
C ARG A 11 -5.14 -3.81 12.50
N LEU A 12 -4.10 -3.76 11.66
CA LEU A 12 -3.48 -4.96 11.10
C LEU A 12 -2.77 -5.78 12.19
N ILE A 13 -2.04 -5.13 13.10
CA ILE A 13 -1.41 -5.78 14.26
C ILE A 13 -2.49 -6.47 15.12
N ARG A 14 -3.57 -5.76 15.47
CA ARG A 14 -4.69 -6.32 16.23
C ARG A 14 -5.37 -7.47 15.50
N THR A 15 -5.48 -7.38 14.16
CA THR A 15 -6.01 -8.45 13.33
C THR A 15 -5.14 -9.71 13.46
N GLU A 16 -3.81 -9.56 13.39
CA GLU A 16 -2.87 -10.66 13.59
C GLU A 16 -2.94 -11.25 15.00
N GLU A 17 -3.06 -10.42 16.04
CA GLU A 17 -3.24 -10.86 17.44
C GLU A 17 -4.55 -11.65 17.62
N LEU A 18 -5.66 -11.17 17.07
CA LEU A 18 -6.96 -11.84 17.15
C LEU A 18 -6.94 -13.22 16.48
N ARG A 19 -6.12 -13.42 15.44
CA ARG A 19 -5.94 -14.74 14.82
C ARG A 19 -5.26 -15.76 15.74
N LEU A 20 -4.57 -15.31 16.78
CA LEU A 20 -3.88 -16.18 17.73
C LEU A 20 -4.80 -16.62 18.89
N VAL A 21 -5.97 -16.01 19.07
CA VAL A 21 -6.89 -16.29 20.17
C VAL A 21 -7.40 -17.73 20.13
N ASN A 22 -8.04 -18.13 19.02
CA ASN A 22 -8.44 -19.53 18.80
C ASN A 22 -8.63 -19.83 17.29
N ARG A 23 -8.87 -21.11 16.97
CA ARG A 23 -9.07 -21.56 15.58
C ARG A 23 -10.29 -20.94 14.88
N ALA A 24 -11.36 -20.68 15.62
CA ALA A 24 -12.57 -20.07 15.06
C ALA A 24 -12.31 -18.62 14.64
N TRP A 25 -11.70 -17.81 15.51
CA TRP A 25 -11.28 -16.43 15.19
C TRP A 25 -10.33 -16.39 14.02
N LYS A 26 -9.31 -17.26 14.02
CA LYS A 26 -8.40 -17.39 12.89
C LYS A 26 -9.14 -17.64 11.58
N SER A 27 -10.08 -18.60 11.57
CA SER A 27 -10.87 -18.94 10.38
C SER A 27 -11.70 -17.76 9.90
N VAL A 28 -12.40 -17.06 10.81
CA VAL A 28 -13.23 -15.89 10.47
C VAL A 28 -12.36 -14.78 9.87
N ILE A 29 -11.23 -14.47 10.50
CA ILE A 29 -10.34 -13.40 10.04
C ILE A 29 -9.67 -13.78 8.70
N ASP A 30 -9.14 -15.00 8.57
CA ASP A 30 -8.50 -15.46 7.33
C ASP A 30 -9.49 -15.56 6.15
N SER A 31 -10.78 -15.77 6.42
CA SER A 31 -11.85 -15.80 5.41
C SER A 31 -12.55 -14.45 5.18
N THR A 32 -12.13 -13.38 5.86
CA THR A 32 -12.69 -12.03 5.69
C THR A 32 -11.67 -11.14 4.97
N PRO A 33 -11.77 -10.98 3.64
CA PRO A 33 -10.77 -10.26 2.84
C PRO A 33 -10.51 -8.82 3.29
N LEU A 34 -11.54 -8.12 3.79
CA LEU A 34 -11.45 -6.71 4.19
C LEU A 34 -10.38 -6.44 5.27
N PHE A 35 -10.11 -7.39 6.16
CA PHE A 35 -9.04 -7.24 7.15
C PHE A 35 -7.65 -7.19 6.54
N TRP A 36 -7.51 -7.64 5.30
CA TRP A 36 -6.25 -7.78 4.57
C TRP A 36 -6.10 -6.78 3.42
N ALA A 37 -7.08 -5.87 3.24
CA ALA A 37 -7.07 -4.87 2.17
C ALA A 37 -5.96 -3.82 2.34
N PHE A 38 -5.49 -3.62 3.57
CA PHE A 38 -4.50 -2.62 3.93
C PHE A 38 -3.11 -3.27 3.96
N ILE A 39 -2.20 -2.77 3.11
CA ILE A 39 -0.86 -3.31 2.95
C ILE A 39 0.18 -2.23 3.34
N PRO A 40 0.66 -2.24 4.59
CA PRO A 40 1.72 -1.35 5.03
C PRO A 40 3.10 -1.90 4.67
N ASP A 41 4.02 -1.00 4.34
CA ASP A 41 5.45 -1.28 4.25
C ASP A 41 6.08 -1.12 5.65
N GLU A 42 5.99 -2.17 6.46
CA GLU A 42 6.64 -2.20 7.77
C GLU A 42 8.08 -2.73 7.68
N PRO A 43 9.03 -2.15 8.44
CA PRO A 43 10.46 -2.52 8.35
C PRO A 43 10.74 -4.00 8.62
N SER A 44 9.91 -4.63 9.45
CA SER A 44 10.00 -6.02 9.91
C SER A 44 9.17 -6.99 9.07
N SER A 45 8.38 -6.52 8.11
CA SER A 45 7.53 -7.39 7.32
C SER A 45 8.36 -8.23 6.34
N ASP A 46 8.39 -9.55 6.56
CA ASP A 46 8.88 -10.50 5.57
C ASP A 46 8.01 -10.39 4.30
N SER A 47 8.65 -10.44 3.13
CA SER A 47 8.01 -10.59 1.82
C SER A 47 6.86 -11.62 1.81
N LYS A 48 7.02 -12.74 2.54
CA LYS A 48 5.99 -13.78 2.68
C LYS A 48 4.75 -13.30 3.42
N VAL A 49 4.91 -12.43 4.40
CA VAL A 49 3.80 -11.84 5.17
C VAL A 49 2.98 -10.93 4.27
N VAL A 50 3.64 -10.02 3.55
CA VAL A 50 2.98 -9.12 2.59
C VAL A 50 2.25 -9.90 1.50
N GLN A 51 2.89 -10.93 0.93
CA GLN A 51 2.24 -11.83 -0.03
C GLN A 51 1.05 -12.59 0.58
N GLY A 52 1.15 -12.98 1.85
CA GLY A 52 0.07 -13.58 2.62
C GLY A 52 -1.14 -12.65 2.75
N TRP A 53 -0.92 -11.39 3.09
CA TRP A 53 -1.98 -10.38 3.16
C TRP A 53 -2.64 -10.16 1.80
N ILE A 54 -1.85 -9.97 0.73
CA ILE A 54 -2.37 -9.82 -0.64
C ILE A 54 -3.20 -11.04 -1.04
N LYS A 55 -2.73 -12.25 -0.75
CA LYS A 55 -3.48 -13.48 -1.06
C LYS A 55 -4.82 -13.54 -0.33
N LYS A 56 -4.85 -13.22 0.96
CA LYS A 56 -6.09 -13.26 1.77
C LYS A 56 -7.07 -12.16 1.42
N SER A 57 -6.58 -11.03 0.91
CA SER A 57 -7.44 -9.96 0.41
C SER A 57 -8.23 -10.36 -0.85
N GLY A 58 -7.90 -11.49 -1.50
CA GLY A 58 -8.64 -11.97 -2.67
C GLY A 58 -8.61 -10.96 -3.81
N GLU A 59 -9.78 -10.60 -4.35
CA GLU A 59 -9.93 -9.65 -5.46
C GLU A 59 -10.36 -8.24 -5.03
N ILE A 60 -10.41 -7.96 -3.71
CA ILE A 60 -10.85 -6.64 -3.25
C ILE A 60 -9.81 -5.56 -3.56
N THR A 61 -10.25 -4.30 -3.52
CA THR A 61 -9.36 -3.15 -3.67
C THR A 61 -8.35 -3.06 -2.53
N LEU A 62 -7.12 -2.69 -2.87
CA LEU A 62 -5.99 -2.58 -1.96
C LEU A 62 -5.70 -1.12 -1.61
N HIS A 63 -5.30 -0.89 -0.37
CA HIS A 63 -4.74 0.38 0.07
C HIS A 63 -3.29 0.17 0.48
N ILE A 64 -2.37 0.74 -0.30
CA ILE A 64 -0.93 0.54 -0.20
C ILE A 64 -0.31 1.75 0.48
N PHE A 65 0.47 1.53 1.54
CA PHE A 65 1.11 2.60 2.29
C PHE A 65 2.56 2.28 2.61
N SER A 66 3.48 3.15 2.20
CA SER A 66 4.88 3.12 2.66
C SER A 66 5.27 4.49 3.19
N LYS A 67 5.71 4.53 4.44
CA LYS A 67 6.19 5.76 5.11
C LYS A 67 7.62 5.61 5.62
N GLN A 68 8.39 4.69 5.03
CA GLN A 68 9.76 4.45 5.46
C GLN A 68 10.67 5.60 5.02
N ARG A 69 10.88 6.56 5.92
CA ARG A 69 11.70 7.76 5.67
C ARG A 69 13.15 7.45 5.28
N PHE A 70 13.67 6.26 5.59
CA PHE A 70 15.09 5.93 5.44
C PHE A 70 15.37 4.73 4.54
N ARG A 71 14.33 4.11 3.97
CA ARG A 71 14.49 2.92 3.13
C ARG A 71 13.82 3.15 1.78
N PRO A 72 14.53 2.94 0.66
CA PRO A 72 13.89 2.88 -0.63
C PRO A 72 12.79 1.81 -0.58
N PRO A 73 11.59 2.04 -1.12
CA PRO A 73 10.53 1.04 -1.17
C PRO A 73 10.84 -0.09 -2.18
N GLY A 74 12.10 -0.24 -2.60
CA GLY A 74 12.54 -1.15 -3.65
C GLY A 74 12.36 -2.63 -3.33
N GLY A 75 12.27 -3.02 -2.06
CA GLY A 75 11.88 -4.38 -1.66
C GLY A 75 10.36 -4.59 -1.62
N PHE A 76 9.61 -3.55 -1.28
CA PHE A 76 8.17 -3.60 -1.08
C PHE A 76 7.38 -3.45 -2.39
N MET A 77 7.75 -2.46 -3.22
CA MET A 77 7.04 -2.16 -4.47
C MET A 77 6.96 -3.35 -5.45
N PRO A 78 8.02 -4.15 -5.65
CA PRO A 78 7.93 -5.34 -6.50
C PRO A 78 6.89 -6.37 -6.02
N LEU A 79 6.54 -6.39 -4.72
CA LEU A 79 5.54 -7.29 -4.16
C LEU A 79 4.12 -6.81 -4.48
N VAL A 80 3.88 -5.50 -4.44
CA VAL A 80 2.54 -4.91 -4.62
C VAL A 80 2.24 -4.49 -6.06
N ALA A 81 3.25 -4.11 -6.84
CA ALA A 81 3.11 -3.58 -8.21
C ALA A 81 2.37 -4.51 -9.19
N PRO A 82 2.53 -5.85 -9.13
CA PRO A 82 1.74 -6.75 -9.98
C PRO A 82 0.22 -6.59 -9.79
N TYR A 83 -0.21 -6.10 -8.63
CA TYR A 83 -1.60 -5.93 -8.23
C TYR A 83 -2.11 -4.49 -8.41
N ALA A 84 -1.43 -3.67 -9.22
CA ALA A 84 -1.79 -2.27 -9.44
C ALA A 84 -3.24 -2.05 -9.88
N HIS A 85 -3.81 -2.99 -10.64
CA HIS A 85 -5.21 -2.94 -11.06
C HIS A 85 -6.23 -2.91 -9.91
N ARG A 86 -5.82 -3.33 -8.70
CA ARG A 86 -6.65 -3.34 -7.49
C ARG A 86 -6.40 -2.14 -6.58
N TRP A 87 -5.41 -1.30 -6.86
CA TRP A 87 -5.07 -0.22 -5.95
C TRP A 87 -6.14 0.86 -5.96
N ARG A 88 -6.64 1.19 -4.77
CA ARG A 88 -7.56 2.30 -4.51
C ARG A 88 -6.87 3.49 -3.87
N THR A 89 -5.90 3.21 -3.00
CA THR A 89 -5.06 4.23 -2.38
C THR A 89 -3.61 3.81 -2.49
N LEU A 90 -2.75 4.75 -2.87
CA LEU A 90 -1.32 4.58 -2.88
C LEU A 90 -0.67 5.79 -2.20
N GLU A 91 -0.12 5.58 -1.00
CA GLU A 91 0.67 6.58 -0.29
C GLU A 91 2.12 6.08 -0.15
N LEU A 92 3.08 6.82 -0.67
CA LEU A 92 4.49 6.44 -0.64
C LEU A 92 5.39 7.59 -0.21
N ASP A 93 6.24 7.35 0.79
CA ASP A 93 7.43 8.17 1.01
C ASP A 93 8.59 7.56 0.23
N ALA A 94 8.83 8.07 -0.97
CA ALA A 94 9.73 7.49 -1.94
C ALA A 94 10.99 8.34 -2.12
N ARG A 95 11.65 8.69 -1.02
CA ARG A 95 12.94 9.43 -1.00
C ARG A 95 13.91 8.86 -2.01
N GLY A 96 14.28 9.68 -3.00
CA GLY A 96 15.28 9.33 -4.02
C GLY A 96 14.85 8.24 -5.01
N CYS A 97 13.58 7.85 -5.05
CA CYS A 97 13.08 6.78 -5.90
C CYS A 97 12.21 7.30 -7.04
N TYR A 98 12.41 6.73 -8.23
CA TYR A 98 11.55 6.95 -9.39
C TYR A 98 10.36 5.99 -9.32
N ILE A 99 9.23 6.47 -8.83
CA ILE A 99 8.00 5.67 -8.71
C ILE A 99 7.51 5.10 -10.05
N SER A 100 7.79 5.80 -11.14
CA SER A 100 7.50 5.39 -12.51
C SER A 100 8.12 4.04 -12.89
N ARG A 101 9.17 3.58 -12.20
CA ARG A 101 9.76 2.25 -12.42
C ARG A 101 8.82 1.11 -12.05
N TYR A 102 7.91 1.34 -11.10
CA TYR A 102 7.04 0.32 -10.52
C TYR A 102 5.62 0.37 -11.11
N ILE A 103 5.13 1.56 -11.44
CA ILE A 103 3.79 1.74 -12.01
C ILE A 103 3.90 1.65 -13.54
N ARG A 104 3.98 0.42 -14.05
CA ARG A 104 4.02 0.14 -15.50
C ARG A 104 2.67 -0.24 -16.09
N LYS A 105 1.72 -0.61 -15.22
CA LYS A 105 0.37 -1.05 -15.60
C LYS A 105 -0.65 0.03 -15.24
N PRO A 106 -1.76 0.12 -15.98
CA PRO A 106 -2.88 0.98 -15.61
C PRO A 106 -3.35 0.71 -14.18
N VAL A 107 -3.76 1.77 -13.50
CA VAL A 107 -4.28 1.74 -12.12
C VAL A 107 -5.74 2.23 -12.12
N PRO A 108 -6.67 1.51 -12.77
CA PRO A 108 -8.01 2.01 -13.10
C PRO A 108 -8.88 2.32 -11.89
N LEU A 109 -8.59 1.75 -10.71
CA LEU A 109 -9.35 1.94 -9.48
C LEU A 109 -8.72 2.97 -8.53
N LEU A 110 -7.63 3.64 -8.96
CA LEU A 110 -6.88 4.53 -8.09
C LEU A 110 -7.67 5.82 -7.83
N GLU A 111 -8.15 5.97 -6.59
CA GLU A 111 -8.88 7.15 -6.16
C GLU A 111 -7.95 8.15 -5.49
N SER A 112 -6.99 7.68 -4.70
CA SER A 112 -6.06 8.53 -3.94
C SER A 112 -4.61 8.16 -4.25
N PHE A 113 -3.82 9.15 -4.62
CA PHE A 113 -2.39 9.05 -4.84
C PHE A 113 -1.65 10.14 -4.07
N GLY A 114 -0.79 9.72 -3.15
CA GLY A 114 0.07 10.60 -2.37
C GLY A 114 1.51 10.12 -2.45
N VAL A 115 2.42 11.00 -2.87
CA VAL A 115 3.83 10.68 -2.87
C VAL A 115 4.60 11.83 -2.22
N THR A 116 5.38 11.50 -1.20
CA THR A 116 6.29 12.44 -0.56
C THR A 116 7.71 12.13 -0.95
N SER A 117 8.51 13.19 -1.09
CA SER A 117 9.97 13.10 -1.29
C SER A 117 10.45 12.33 -2.53
N ALA A 118 9.58 12.09 -3.52
CA ALA A 118 9.95 11.35 -4.73
C ALA A 118 10.22 12.27 -5.92
N PHE A 119 11.00 11.76 -6.87
CA PHE A 119 11.14 12.37 -8.18
C PHE A 119 10.08 11.78 -9.12
N ILE A 120 9.12 12.61 -9.53
CA ILE A 120 8.21 12.29 -10.64
C ILE A 120 8.93 12.73 -11.91
N SER A 121 9.23 11.78 -12.80
CA SER A 121 9.77 12.15 -14.11
C SER A 121 8.68 12.87 -14.91
N PRO A 122 8.96 14.06 -15.45
CA PRO A 122 7.97 14.89 -16.15
C PRO A 122 7.40 14.21 -17.41
N ASP A 123 8.12 13.23 -17.97
CA ASP A 123 7.78 12.61 -19.26
C ASP A 123 6.92 11.36 -19.13
N THR A 124 6.61 10.92 -17.91
CA THR A 124 5.78 9.73 -17.68
C THR A 124 4.32 10.10 -17.42
N ILE A 125 3.44 9.74 -18.34
CA ILE A 125 2.00 9.68 -18.10
C ILE A 125 1.76 8.46 -17.18
N VAL A 126 1.92 8.67 -15.87
CA VAL A 126 1.93 7.57 -14.87
C VAL A 126 0.59 6.81 -14.79
N PHE A 127 -0.50 7.39 -15.28
CA PHE A 127 -1.86 6.85 -15.05
C PHE A 127 -2.70 6.63 -16.31
N GLY A 128 -2.11 6.68 -17.51
CA GLY A 128 -2.83 6.33 -18.75
C GLY A 128 -4.16 7.08 -18.98
N GLY A 129 -4.28 8.32 -18.49
CA GLY A 129 -5.50 9.14 -18.62
C GLY A 129 -6.47 9.09 -17.44
N VAL A 130 -6.22 8.26 -16.41
CA VAL A 130 -6.97 8.32 -15.14
C VAL A 130 -6.38 9.45 -14.29
N HIS A 131 -7.22 10.39 -13.86
CA HIS A 131 -6.84 11.48 -12.96
C HIS A 131 -7.26 11.10 -11.53
N PRO A 132 -6.41 10.43 -10.73
CA PRO A 132 -6.72 10.20 -9.32
C PRO A 132 -6.90 11.54 -8.61
N LEU A 133 -7.69 11.57 -7.53
CA LEU A 133 -7.70 12.73 -6.64
C LEU A 133 -6.31 12.86 -6.03
N LEU A 134 -5.56 13.84 -6.55
CA LEU A 134 -4.22 14.16 -6.07
C LEU A 134 -4.37 14.89 -4.73
N SER A 135 -4.11 14.18 -3.64
CA SER A 135 -3.91 14.81 -2.34
C SER A 135 -2.41 15.15 -2.22
N THR A 136 -2.02 16.28 -2.78
CA THR A 136 -0.70 16.87 -2.56
C THR A 136 -0.67 17.53 -1.19
N VAL A 137 0.24 17.10 -0.29
CA VAL A 137 0.49 17.79 0.99
C VAL A 137 1.94 17.57 1.43
N PRO A 138 2.58 18.56 2.06
CA PRO A 138 3.20 19.76 1.49
C PRO A 138 4.72 19.60 1.33
N SER A 139 5.30 20.43 0.47
CA SER A 139 6.73 20.74 0.45
C SER A 139 7.17 21.32 1.79
N GLY A 140 7.85 20.51 2.61
CA GLY A 140 8.63 20.99 3.76
C GLY A 140 10.03 21.35 3.29
N HIS A 141 10.42 22.61 3.54
CA HIS A 141 11.74 23.20 3.30
C HIS A 141 12.91 22.32 3.73
#